data_AF-A0A7W0IZ32-F1
#
_entry.id   AF-A0A7W0IZ32-F1
#
_cell.length_a   1.000
_cell.length_b   1.000
_cell.length_c   1.000
_cell.angle_alpha   90.00
_cell.angle_beta   90.00
_cell.angle_gamma   90.00
#
_symmetry.space_group_name_H-M   'P 1'
#
loop_
_entity.id
_entity.type
_entity.pdbx_description
1 polymer ?
#
loop_
_entity_poly.entity_id
_entity_poly.type
_entity_poly.pdbx_seq_one_letter_code
_entity_poly.pdbx_strand_id
1 'polypeptide(L)'
;MNIHDIERLEDRENEAIDLLPLGTPVSRDFWESPTLEELALCQNVKPLDDVRVLFGTWPGEIDDGFEEAIDELRHSSPSGRGTP
;
A
#
# COMPACT_ATOMS: atom_id res chain seq x y z
N MET A 1 17.33 26.22 17.59
CA MET A 1 17.83 25.00 16.95
C MET A 1 17.69 25.24 15.46
N ASN A 2 18.78 25.70 14.83
CA ASN A 2 18.79 26.02 13.41
C ASN A 2 19.53 24.90 12.68
N ILE A 3 19.18 24.65 11.42
CA ILE A 3 19.72 23.53 10.62
C ILE A 3 21.25 23.59 10.39
N HIS A 4 21.89 24.71 10.76
CA HIS A 4 23.35 24.89 10.72
C HIS A 4 24.07 24.33 11.97
N ASP A 5 23.32 23.89 12.99
CA ASP A 5 23.85 23.23 14.18
C ASP A 5 24.10 21.72 13.95
N ILE A 6 24.03 21.24 12.70
CA ILE A 6 24.19 19.83 12.33
C ILE A 6 25.63 19.62 11.82
N GLU A 7 26.47 18.99 12.63
CA GLU A 7 27.82 18.56 12.23
C GLU A 7 27.78 17.18 11.53
N ARG A 8 28.65 16.97 10.52
CA ARG A 8 28.80 15.65 9.84
C ARG A 8 29.41 14.65 10.82
N LEU A 9 28.72 13.52 11.02
CA LEU A 9 29.10 12.45 11.96
C LEU A 9 30.17 11.48 11.45
N GLU A 10 30.88 11.80 10.36
CA GLU A 10 31.82 10.88 9.69
C GLU A 10 32.96 10.42 10.62
N ASP A 11 33.40 11.26 11.56
CA ASP A 11 34.46 10.90 12.51
C ASP A 11 33.98 10.00 13.67
N ARG A 12 32.67 9.81 13.83
CA ARG A 12 32.04 9.03 14.93
C ARG A 12 31.23 7.82 14.47
N GLU A 13 31.17 7.56 13.17
CA GLU A 13 30.51 6.36 12.63
C GLU A 13 31.04 5.08 13.28
N ASN A 14 32.35 5.01 13.54
CA ASN A 14 33.01 3.83 14.05
C ASN A 14 32.77 3.52 15.54
N GLU A 15 32.38 4.52 16.35
CA GLU A 15 32.12 4.34 17.79
C GLU A 15 30.76 3.68 18.08
N ALA A 16 29.81 3.80 17.15
CA ALA A 16 28.46 3.24 17.29
C ALA A 16 28.32 1.84 16.69
N ILE A 17 29.30 1.37 15.90
CA ILE A 17 29.27 0.06 15.25
C ILE A 17 29.28 -1.06 16.30
N ASP A 18 30.02 -0.88 17.40
CA ASP A 18 30.10 -1.86 18.50
C ASP A 18 28.79 -1.96 19.31
N LEU A 19 27.87 -1.00 19.15
CA LEU A 19 26.54 -0.99 19.77
C LEU A 19 25.47 -1.60 18.86
N LEU A 20 25.77 -1.77 17.57
CA LEU A 20 24.86 -2.45 16.66
C LEU A 20 24.83 -3.92 17.04
N PRO A 21 23.64 -4.52 17.20
CA PRO A 21 23.56 -5.96 17.43
C PRO A 21 24.27 -6.67 16.28
N LEU A 22 25.31 -7.45 16.61
CA LEU A 22 25.95 -8.44 15.72
C LEU A 22 24.95 -9.59 15.50
N GLY A 23 23.79 -9.27 14.95
CA GLY A 23 22.77 -10.23 14.59
C GLY A 23 23.16 -10.95 13.32
N THR A 24 22.98 -12.27 13.29
CA THR A 24 22.92 -13.02 12.04
C THR A 24 21.89 -12.34 11.13
N PRO A 25 22.20 -12.13 9.83
CA PRO A 25 21.24 -11.57 8.91
C PRO A 25 19.99 -12.44 8.97
N VAL A 26 18.87 -11.82 9.34
CA VAL A 26 17.58 -12.50 9.29
C VAL A 26 17.41 -12.92 7.83
N SER A 27 17.05 -14.18 7.58
CA SER A 27 16.84 -14.72 6.22
C SER A 27 15.61 -14.11 5.52
N ARG A 28 15.17 -12.96 5.99
CA ARG A 28 13.95 -12.25 5.61
C ARG A 28 14.37 -10.92 5.02
N ASP A 29 13.69 -10.49 3.97
CA ASP A 29 14.04 -9.24 3.29
C ASP A 29 13.95 -8.06 4.26
N PHE A 30 14.81 -7.04 4.06
CA PHE A 30 14.85 -5.83 4.88
C PHE A 30 13.46 -5.16 4.98
N TRP A 31 12.66 -5.30 3.93
CA TRP A 31 11.30 -4.81 3.86
C TRP A 31 10.40 -5.86 3.24
N GLU A 32 9.38 -6.29 3.96
CA GLU A 32 8.28 -7.07 3.40
C GLU A 32 7.03 -6.20 3.35
N SER A 33 6.46 -6.06 2.15
CA SER A 33 5.17 -5.41 2.00
C SER A 33 4.09 -6.27 2.64
N PRO A 34 3.32 -5.75 3.60
CA PRO A 34 2.17 -6.46 4.12
C PRO A 34 1.18 -6.77 2.99
N THR A 35 0.51 -7.90 3.09
CA THR A 35 -0.61 -8.27 2.21
C THR A 35 -1.78 -7.30 2.39
N LEU A 36 -2.69 -7.25 1.42
CA LEU A 36 -3.88 -6.39 1.50
C LEU A 36 -4.73 -6.73 2.73
N GLU A 37 -4.85 -8.02 3.04
CA GLU A 37 -5.56 -8.53 4.22
C GLU A 37 -4.90 -8.07 5.52
N GLU A 38 -3.57 -8.12 5.60
CA GLU A 38 -2.82 -7.62 6.76
C GLU A 38 -2.99 -6.11 6.93
N LEU A 39 -2.95 -5.34 5.84
CA LEU A 39 -3.20 -3.90 5.86
C LEU A 39 -4.63 -3.59 6.34
N ALA A 40 -5.63 -4.31 5.82
CA ALA A 40 -7.02 -4.15 6.21
C ALA A 40 -7.22 -4.45 7.71
N LEU A 41 -6.59 -5.53 8.23
CA LEU A 41 -6.63 -5.87 9.64
C LEU A 41 -5.97 -4.79 10.52
N CYS A 42 -4.80 -4.29 10.12
CA CYS A 42 -4.08 -3.24 10.86
C CYS A 42 -4.88 -1.94 10.95
N GLN A 43 -5.64 -1.62 9.90
CA GLN A 43 -6.47 -0.42 9.82
C GLN A 43 -7.90 -0.65 10.35
N ASN A 44 -8.21 -1.86 10.83
CA ASN A 44 -9.56 -2.26 11.25
C ASN A 44 -10.63 -1.99 10.17
N VAL A 45 -10.23 -2.13 8.90
CA VAL A 45 -11.14 -2.05 7.75
C VAL A 45 -11.99 -3.30 7.74
N LYS A 46 -13.31 -3.12 7.63
CA LYS A 46 -14.27 -4.21 7.56
C LYS A 46 -14.80 -4.33 6.14
N PRO A 47 -15.10 -5.55 5.68
CA PRO A 47 -15.87 -5.75 4.45
C PRO A 47 -17.16 -4.93 4.50
N LEU A 48 -17.55 -4.38 3.35
CA LEU A 48 -18.75 -3.59 3.26
C LEU A 48 -19.99 -4.50 3.19
N ASP A 49 -20.83 -4.48 4.24
CA ASP A 49 -22.04 -5.29 4.30
C ASP A 49 -23.20 -4.73 3.46
N ASP A 50 -23.27 -3.41 3.31
CA ASP A 50 -24.31 -2.72 2.55
C ASP A 50 -23.70 -1.77 1.53
N VAL A 51 -23.73 -2.17 0.26
CA VAL A 51 -23.19 -1.38 -0.86
C VAL A 51 -23.91 -0.04 -1.07
N ARG A 52 -25.14 0.11 -0.58
CA ARG A 52 -25.93 1.34 -0.76
C ARG A 52 -25.34 2.53 -0.02
N VAL A 53 -24.49 2.30 0.99
CA VAL A 53 -23.81 3.39 1.71
C VAL A 53 -22.82 4.15 0.83
N LEU A 54 -22.44 3.60 -0.32
CA LEU A 54 -21.57 4.26 -1.30
C LEU A 54 -22.35 5.12 -2.30
N PHE A 55 -23.67 5.01 -2.36
CA PHE A 55 -24.48 5.73 -3.34
C PHE A 55 -24.53 7.22 -3.00
N GLY A 56 -24.12 8.07 -3.95
CA GLY A 56 -24.06 9.51 -3.75
C GLY A 56 -22.92 9.99 -2.85
N THR A 57 -22.06 9.09 -2.36
CA THR A 57 -20.83 9.43 -1.63
C THR A 57 -19.58 9.10 -2.43
N TRP A 58 -19.74 8.62 -3.68
CA TRP A 58 -18.60 8.30 -4.53
C TRP A 58 -17.83 9.61 -4.82
N PRO A 59 -16.56 9.71 -4.42
CA PRO A 59 -15.77 10.91 -4.65
C PRO A 59 -15.46 11.03 -6.14
N GLY A 60 -15.99 12.05 -6.80
CA GLY A 60 -15.83 12.27 -8.23
C GLY A 60 -16.85 13.30 -8.74
N GLU A 61 -16.63 13.79 -9.95
CA GLU A 61 -17.68 14.50 -10.69
C GLU A 61 -18.74 13.50 -11.16
N ILE A 62 -19.96 13.96 -11.43
CA ILE A 62 -21.06 13.09 -11.90
C ILE A 62 -20.72 12.38 -13.23
N ASP A 63 -19.83 12.98 -14.03
CA ASP A 63 -19.40 12.49 -15.33
C ASP A 63 -17.86 12.36 -15.35
N ASP A 64 -17.33 11.52 -14.47
CA ASP A 64 -15.89 11.24 -14.36
C ASP A 64 -15.44 10.09 -15.29
N GLY A 65 -16.34 9.59 -16.15
CA GLY A 65 -16.09 8.48 -17.06
C GLY A 65 -16.07 7.10 -16.40
N PHE A 66 -16.52 6.98 -15.13
CA PHE A 66 -16.56 5.70 -14.43
C PHE A 66 -17.39 4.65 -15.16
N GLU A 67 -18.61 4.99 -15.59
CA GLU A 67 -19.49 4.05 -16.31
C GLU A 67 -18.84 3.56 -17.61
N GLU A 68 -18.18 4.44 -18.37
CA GLU A 68 -17.49 4.09 -19.62
C GLU A 68 -16.31 3.14 -19.37
N ALA A 69 -15.50 3.42 -18.34
CA ALA A 69 -14.38 2.56 -17.96
C ALA A 69 -14.83 1.16 -17.50
N ILE A 70 -15.94 1.08 -16.76
CA ILE A 70 -16.53 -0.20 -16.33
C ILE A 70 -17.14 -0.96 -17.52
N ASP A 71 -17.77 -0.25 -18.46
CA ASP A 71 -18.29 -0.83 -19.69
C ASP A 71 -17.16 -1.44 -20.52
N GLU A 72 -16.06 -0.69 -20.73
CA GLU A 72 -14.87 -1.18 -21.40
C GLU A 72 -14.27 -2.40 -20.69
N LEU A 73 -14.14 -2.39 -19.35
CA LEU A 73 -13.62 -3.53 -18.60
C LEU A 73 -14.48 -4.79 -18.78
N ARG A 74 -15.80 -4.62 -18.78
CA ARG A 74 -16.76 -5.72 -18.97
C ARG A 74 -16.70 -6.29 -20.38
N HIS A 75 -16.50 -5.44 -21.37
CA HIS A 75 -16.48 -5.81 -22.78
C HIS A 75 -15.09 -6.19 -23.31
N SER A 76 -14.02 -5.83 -22.61
CA SER A 76 -12.63 -6.20 -22.93
C SER A 76 -12.25 -7.60 -22.47
N SER A 77 -13.04 -8.23 -21.59
CA SER A 77 -12.84 -9.61 -21.15
C SER A 77 -13.61 -10.59 -22.06
N PRO A 78 -12.96 -11.36 -22.96
CA PRO A 78 -13.61 -12.46 -23.66
C PRO A 78 -13.77 -13.69 -22.74
N SER A 79 -14.52 -13.55 -21.65
CA SER A 79 -14.91 -14.68 -20.78
C SER A 79 -16.35 -15.09 -21.05
N GLY A 80 -16.54 -15.58 -22.27
CA GLY A 80 -17.74 -16.27 -22.73
C GLY A 80 -17.37 -17.39 -23.69
N ARG A 81 -16.23 -18.07 -23.49
CA ARG A 81 -15.92 -19.31 -24.22
C ARG A 81 -16.53 -20.48 -23.44
N GLY A 82 -17.84 -20.65 -23.60
CA GLY A 82 -18.49 -21.92 -23.31
C GLY A 82 -17.84 -22.98 -24.19
N THR A 83 -17.12 -23.91 -23.56
CA THR A 83 -16.77 -25.18 -24.21
C THR A 83 -17.96 -26.14 -24.06
N PRO A 84 -18.31 -26.88 -25.13
CA PRO A 84 -19.45 -27.81 -25.16
C PRO A 84 -19.29 -28.99 -24.19
#